data_AF-A0A355WLX3-F1
#
_entry.id   AF-A0A355WLX3-F1
#
_cell.length_a   1.000
_cell.length_b   1.000
_cell.length_c   1.000
_cell.angle_alpha   90.00
_cell.angle_beta   90.00
_cell.angle_gamma   90.00
#
_symmetry.space_group_name_H-M   'P 1'
#
loop_
_entity.id
_entity.type
_entity.pdbx_description
1 polymer ?
#
loop_
_entity_poly.entity_id
_entity_poly.type
_entity_poly.pdbx_seq_one_letter_code
_entity_poly.pdbx_strand_id
1 'polypeptide(L)'
;MSTMLGVVHRKRMLVNLPFWIARIDAWFLDIGAAATGGLITNKILTRDQVRLLANDNVVSEGAKTLADIGIEPTPMEAILESYLYCHRPSGQYDAIKDSAKNLRKAI
;
A
#
# COMPACT_ATOMS: atom_id res chain seq x y z
N MET A 1 0.90 -3.20 -6.79
CA MET A 1 1.80 -2.06 -6.45
C MET A 1 1.91 -1.02 -7.56
N SER A 2 2.04 -1.42 -8.83
CA SER A 2 2.08 -0.49 -9.98
C SER A 2 0.87 0.45 -10.04
N THR A 3 -0.35 -0.07 -9.83
CA THR A 3 -1.59 0.72 -9.79
C THR A 3 -1.52 1.82 -8.73
N MET A 4 -1.11 1.49 -7.51
CA MET A 4 -0.96 2.46 -6.42
C MET A 4 0.05 3.55 -6.78
N LEU A 5 1.23 3.18 -7.28
CA LEU A 5 2.27 4.14 -7.70
C LEU A 5 1.78 5.09 -8.81
N GLY A 6 0.97 4.55 -9.74
CA GLY A 6 0.24 5.33 -10.73
C GLY A 6 -0.69 6.34 -10.08
N VAL A 7 -1.57 5.91 -9.18
CA VAL A 7 -2.54 6.78 -8.49
C VAL A 7 -1.88 7.88 -7.64
N VAL A 8 -0.76 7.58 -6.97
CA VAL A 8 -0.04 8.57 -6.14
C VAL A 8 0.95 9.42 -6.92
N HIS A 9 1.07 9.26 -8.24
CA HIS A 9 2.03 9.98 -9.09
C HIS A 9 3.49 9.89 -8.60
N ARG A 10 3.90 8.71 -8.11
CA ARG A 10 5.27 8.48 -7.62
C ARG A 10 6.00 7.45 -8.49
N LYS A 11 7.22 7.80 -8.89
CA LYS A 11 8.13 6.88 -9.56
C LYS A 11 9.04 6.21 -8.52
N ARG A 12 8.76 4.94 -8.21
CA ARG A 12 9.56 4.12 -7.28
C ARG A 12 9.94 2.80 -7.95
N MET A 13 11.15 2.32 -7.68
CA MET A 13 11.58 1.00 -8.11
C MET A 13 10.88 -0.06 -7.25
N LEU A 14 10.36 -1.11 -7.89
CA LEU A 14 9.83 -2.30 -7.23
C LEU A 14 10.92 -3.38 -7.28
N VAL A 15 11.50 -3.70 -6.13
CA VAL A 15 12.59 -4.68 -6.01
C VAL A 15 12.06 -5.88 -5.24
N ASN A 16 12.36 -7.08 -5.74
CA ASN A 16 12.00 -8.32 -5.05
C ASN A 16 12.95 -8.54 -3.87
N LEU A 17 12.36 -8.75 -2.69
CA LEU A 17 13.09 -9.07 -1.46
C LEU A 17 12.86 -10.55 -1.12
N PRO A 18 13.89 -11.40 -1.09
CA PRO A 18 13.75 -12.77 -0.62
C PRO A 18 13.22 -12.83 0.82
N PHE A 19 12.28 -13.75 1.08
CA PHE A 19 11.60 -13.85 2.39
C PHE A 19 12.55 -14.08 3.57
N TRP A 20 13.68 -14.76 3.36
CA TRP A 20 14.64 -14.97 4.44
C TRP A 20 15.30 -13.65 4.87
N ILE A 21 15.57 -12.73 3.93
CA ILE A 21 16.08 -11.39 4.25
C ILE A 21 15.00 -10.59 4.96
N ALA A 22 13.77 -10.58 4.42
CA ALA A 22 12.63 -9.89 5.04
C ALA A 22 12.38 -10.34 6.48
N ARG A 23 12.57 -11.64 6.79
CA ARG A 23 12.45 -12.19 8.15
C ARG A 23 13.54 -11.67 9.09
N ILE A 24 14.77 -11.52 8.60
CA ILE A 24 15.89 -10.97 9.39
C ILE A 24 15.61 -9.50 9.70
N ASP A 25 15.25 -8.69 8.70
CA ASP A 25 14.96 -7.27 8.88
C ASP A 25 13.81 -7.05 9.87
N ALA A 26 12.72 -7.81 9.70
CA ALA A 26 11.57 -7.75 10.60
C ALA A 26 11.91 -8.12 12.05
N TRP A 27 12.81 -9.10 12.24
CA TRP A 27 13.24 -9.51 13.58
C TRP A 27 14.04 -8.40 14.29
N PHE A 28 14.96 -7.75 13.59
CA PHE A 28 15.71 -6.62 14.15
C PHE A 28 14.81 -5.44 14.52
N LEU A 29 13.85 -5.10 13.65
CA LEU A 29 12.89 -4.03 13.91
C LEU A 29 11.98 -4.35 15.11
N ASP A 30 11.52 -5.60 15.24
CA ASP A 30 10.72 -6.05 16.38
C ASP A 30 11.52 -6.03 17.69
N ILE A 31 12.81 -6.41 17.65
CA ILE A 31 13.71 -6.31 18.81
C ILE A 31 13.91 -4.85 19.20
N GLY A 32 14.14 -3.96 18.24
CA GLY A 32 14.26 -2.53 18.53
C GLY A 32 13.01 -2.02 19.23
N ALA A 33 11.82 -2.38 18.73
CA ALA A 33 10.57 -2.01 19.36
C ALA A 33 10.45 -2.56 20.79
N ALA A 34 10.74 -3.85 20.99
CA ALA A 34 10.68 -4.51 22.29
C ALA A 34 11.71 -3.95 23.30
N ALA A 35 12.93 -3.65 22.85
CA ALA A 35 13.99 -3.08 23.67
C ALA A 35 13.63 -1.70 24.22
N THR A 36 12.81 -0.94 23.47
CA THR A 36 12.25 0.34 23.96
C THR A 36 11.02 0.17 24.85
N GLY A 37 10.66 -1.07 25.23
CA GLY A 37 9.42 -1.34 25.96
C GLY A 37 8.15 -0.96 25.19
N GLY A 38 8.24 -0.88 23.85
CA GLY A 38 7.14 -0.45 23.00
C GLY A 38 6.99 1.07 22.82
N LEU A 39 7.90 1.89 23.36
CA LEU A 39 7.91 3.34 23.10
C LEU A 39 8.08 3.65 21.61
N ILE A 40 8.90 2.87 20.91
CA ILE A 40 9.01 2.89 19.45
C ILE A 40 8.35 1.63 18.92
N THR A 41 7.25 1.79 18.18
CA THR A 41 6.56 0.66 17.55
C THR A 41 7.08 0.40 16.15
N ASN A 42 7.32 -0.86 15.82
CA ASN A 42 7.67 -1.26 14.46
C ASN A 42 6.46 -1.06 13.53
N LYS A 43 6.53 -0.04 12.67
CA LYS A 43 5.51 0.28 11.67
C LYS A 43 5.97 0.02 10.23
N ILE A 44 7.18 -0.49 10.06
CA ILE A 44 7.83 -0.63 8.75
C ILE A 44 7.62 -2.04 8.21
N LEU A 45 8.09 -3.05 8.93
CA LEU A 45 8.00 -4.45 8.51
C LEU A 45 8.06 -5.37 9.73
N THR A 46 6.93 -5.99 10.09
CA THR A 46 6.86 -6.91 11.25
C THR A 46 7.00 -8.37 10.83
N ARG A 47 7.39 -9.24 11.76
CA ARG A 47 7.51 -10.68 11.47
C ARG A 47 6.19 -11.29 11.03
N ASP A 48 5.08 -10.84 11.59
CA ASP A 48 3.74 -11.32 11.22
C ASP A 48 3.31 -10.86 9.84
N GLN A 49 3.63 -9.61 9.46
CA GLN A 49 3.41 -9.13 8.09
C GLN A 49 4.18 -9.99 7.08
N VAL A 50 5.44 -10.32 7.36
CA VAL A 50 6.25 -11.18 6.47
C VAL A 50 5.65 -12.58 6.34
N ARG A 51 5.10 -13.15 7.43
CA ARG A 51 4.41 -14.46 7.38
C ARG A 51 3.13 -14.40 6.54
N LEU A 52 2.33 -13.34 6.70
CA LEU A 52 1.11 -13.14 5.92
C LEU A 52 1.41 -12.93 4.44
N LEU A 53 2.49 -12.23 4.10
CA LEU A 53 2.91 -12.04 2.71
C LEU A 53 3.42 -13.31 2.04
N ALA A 54 3.84 -14.32 2.82
CA ALA A 54 4.36 -15.57 2.28
C ALA A 54 3.27 -16.54 1.81
N ASN A 55 1.99 -16.24 2.08
CA ASN A 55 0.86 -17.09 1.71
C ASN A 55 -0.21 -16.24 1.02
N ASP A 56 -0.74 -16.74 -0.10
CA ASP A 56 -1.76 -16.01 -0.85
C ASP A 56 -3.13 -16.08 -0.14
N ASN A 57 -3.73 -14.90 0.09
CA ASN A 57 -5.07 -14.78 0.65
C ASN A 57 -6.13 -14.92 -0.45
N VAL A 58 -6.26 -16.12 -1.01
CA VAL A 58 -7.28 -16.45 -2.01
C VAL A 58 -8.43 -17.19 -1.34
N VAL A 59 -9.66 -16.83 -1.73
CA VAL A 59 -10.87 -17.46 -1.22
C VAL A 59 -10.91 -18.93 -1.64
N SER A 60 -11.20 -19.84 -0.71
CA SER A 60 -11.27 -21.28 -1.00
C SER A 60 -12.48 -21.63 -1.87
N GLU A 61 -12.39 -22.72 -2.62
CA GLU A 61 -13.51 -23.25 -3.39
C GLU A 61 -14.72 -23.54 -2.48
N GLY A 62 -15.92 -23.15 -2.94
CA GLY A 62 -17.18 -23.34 -2.21
C GLY A 62 -17.39 -22.42 -0.99
N ALA A 63 -16.48 -21.48 -0.72
CA ALA A 63 -16.69 -20.50 0.34
C ALA A 63 -17.81 -19.51 -0.04
N LYS A 64 -18.60 -19.12 0.97
CA LYS A 64 -19.57 -18.03 0.83
C LYS A 64 -18.83 -16.71 0.57
N THR A 65 -19.42 -15.89 -0.29
CA THR A 65 -18.91 -14.62 -0.77
C THR A 65 -19.77 -13.45 -0.26
N LEU A 66 -19.39 -12.23 -0.60
CA LEU A 66 -20.20 -11.03 -0.31
C LEU A 66 -21.59 -11.09 -0.99
N ALA A 67 -21.70 -11.77 -2.14
CA ALA A 67 -22.97 -11.91 -2.84
C ALA A 67 -23.99 -12.75 -2.04
N ASP A 68 -23.53 -13.72 -1.23
CA ASP A 68 -24.40 -14.57 -0.42
C ASP A 68 -25.09 -13.82 0.73
N ILE A 69 -24.62 -12.61 1.04
CA ILE A 69 -25.22 -11.68 2.00
C ILE A 69 -25.80 -10.44 1.31
N GLY A 70 -25.98 -10.48 -0.01
CA GLY A 70 -26.60 -9.40 -0.78
C GLY A 70 -25.73 -8.16 -0.97
N ILE A 71 -24.40 -8.28 -0.85
CA ILE A 71 -23.47 -7.16 -1.00
C ILE A 71 -22.76 -7.27 -2.35
N GLU A 72 -22.88 -6.22 -3.17
CA GLU A 72 -22.09 -6.06 -4.39
C GLU A 72 -20.70 -5.47 -4.05
N PRO A 73 -19.59 -6.13 -4.41
CA PRO A 73 -18.27 -5.63 -4.12
C PRO A 73 -17.97 -4.38 -4.95
N THR A 74 -17.53 -3.30 -4.29
CA THR A 74 -17.05 -2.12 -5.00
C THR A 74 -15.65 -2.38 -5.59
N PRO A 75 -15.45 -2.16 -6.91
CA PRO A 75 -14.14 -2.30 -7.52
C PRO A 75 -13.12 -1.37 -6.87
N MET A 76 -11.93 -1.88 -6.61
CA MET A 76 -10.85 -1.13 -5.98
C MET A 76 -10.48 0.13 -6.81
N GLU A 77 -10.40 -0.02 -8.13
CA GLU A 77 -10.02 1.05 -9.05
C GLU A 77 -10.96 2.26 -8.97
N ALA A 78 -12.23 2.05 -8.60
CA ALA A 78 -13.23 3.11 -8.48
C ALA A 78 -12.99 4.01 -7.25
N ILE A 79 -12.33 3.50 -6.21
CA ILE A 79 -12.19 4.18 -4.92
C ILE A 79 -10.74 4.55 -4.57
N LEU A 80 -9.73 3.93 -5.19
CA LEU A 80 -8.32 4.16 -4.81
C LEU A 80 -7.91 5.63 -4.83
N GLU A 81 -8.37 6.40 -5.81
CA GLU A 81 -8.00 7.81 -5.94
C GLU A 81 -8.47 8.66 -4.76
N SER A 82 -9.68 8.39 -4.25
CA SER A 82 -10.26 9.16 -3.14
C SER A 82 -9.56 8.88 -1.82
N TYR A 83 -8.95 7.70 -1.65
CA TYR A 83 -8.15 7.38 -0.47
C TYR A 83 -6.70 7.85 -0.57
N LEU A 84 -6.10 7.76 -1.76
CA LEU A 84 -4.65 7.93 -1.92
C LEU A 84 -4.22 9.34 -2.33
N TYR A 85 -5.17 10.28 -2.54
CA TYR A 85 -4.82 11.65 -2.93
C TYR A 85 -3.84 12.31 -1.94
N CYS A 86 -3.95 12.01 -0.65
CA CYS A 86 -3.07 12.58 0.39
C CYS A 86 -1.59 12.18 0.24
N HIS A 87 -1.30 11.12 -0.51
CA HIS A 87 0.05 10.64 -0.79
C HIS A 87 0.63 11.16 -2.12
N ARG A 88 -0.18 11.87 -2.93
CA ARG A 88 0.28 12.56 -4.14
C ARG A 88 1.27 13.69 -3.80
N PRO A 89 2.18 14.08 -4.71
CA PRO A 89 3.19 15.12 -4.44
C PRO A 89 2.64 16.42 -3.88
N SER A 90 1.47 16.87 -4.34
CA SER A 90 0.78 18.06 -3.82
C SER A 90 -0.56 17.76 -3.14
N GLY A 91 -0.80 16.51 -2.74
CA GLY A 91 -2.02 16.12 -2.04
C GLY A 91 -3.28 16.44 -2.85
N GLN A 92 -4.22 17.16 -2.23
CA GLN A 92 -5.46 17.62 -2.87
C GLN A 92 -5.25 18.63 -4.00
N TYR A 93 -4.11 19.33 -4.03
CA TYR A 93 -3.82 20.37 -5.01
C TYR A 93 -3.10 19.84 -6.27
N ASP A 94 -2.84 18.55 -6.34
CA ASP A 94 -2.05 17.93 -7.41
C ASP A 94 -2.67 18.15 -8.80
N ALA A 95 -3.98 17.93 -8.93
CA ALA A 95 -4.73 18.11 -10.18
C ALA A 95 -4.69 19.57 -10.70
N ILE A 96 -4.78 20.54 -9.78
CA ILE A 96 -4.75 21.97 -10.14
C ILE A 96 -3.37 22.37 -10.65
N LYS A 97 -2.30 21.91 -10.00
CA LYS A 97 -0.91 22.20 -10.42
C LYS A 97 -0.57 21.58 -11.77
N ASP A 98 -1.00 20.35 -12.03
CA ASP A 98 -0.78 19.69 -13.32
C ASP A 98 -1.51 20.44 -14.45
N SER A 99 -2.74 20.87 -14.20
CA SER A 99 -3.51 21.69 -15.14
C SER A 99 -2.80 23.01 -15.47
N ALA A 100 -2.29 23.71 -14.45
CA ALA A 100 -1.54 24.97 -14.62
C ALA A 100 -0.22 24.79 -15.39
N LYS A 101 0.50 23.68 -15.15
CA LYS A 101 1.74 23.36 -15.86
C LYS A 101 1.51 23.12 -17.35
N ASN A 102 0.38 22.52 -17.71
CA ASN A 102 0.01 22.27 -19.10
C ASN A 102 -0.39 23.57 -19.82
N LEU A 103 -1.06 24.52 -19.14
CA LEU A 103 -1.38 25.83 -19.70
C LEU A 103 -0.13 26.65 -20.05
N ARG A 104 0.89 26.65 -19.19
CA ARG A 104 2.16 27.35 -19.45
C ARG A 104 2.95 26.76 -20.62
N LYS A 105 2.72 25.49 -20.99
CA LYS A 105 3.36 24.86 -22.16
C LYS A 105 2.64 25.13 -23.48
N ALA A 106 1.36 25.52 -23.42
CA ALA A 106 0.53 25.80 -24.58
C ALA A 106 0.60 27.26 -25.05
N ILE A 107 1.19 28.15 -24.22
CA ILE A 107 1.54 29.54 -24.52
C ILE A 107 3.02 29.57 -24.90
#